data_AF-A0A2D2BY03-F1
#
_entry.id   AF-A0A2D2BY03-F1
#
_cell.length_a   1.000
_cell.length_b   1.000
_cell.length_c   1.000
_cell.angle_alpha   90.00
_cell.angle_beta   90.00
_cell.angle_gamma   90.00
#
_symmetry.space_group_name_H-M   'P 1'
#
loop_
_entity.id
_entity.type
_entity.pdbx_description
1 polymer ?
#
loop_
_entity_poly.entity_id
_entity_poly.type
_entity_poly.pdbx_seq_one_letter_code
_entity_poly.pdbx_strand_id
1 'polypeptide(L)' 'MDEVPVQKTLPNGNRHYSFKSGCVVVLEPQRAIVRSETGACELHHRDIALLYASGD' A
#
# COMPACT_ATOMS: atom_id res chain seq x y z
N MET A 1 -3.74 -2.46 16.54
CA MET A 1 -3.24 -3.71 15.94
C MET A 1 -2.23 -3.24 14.90
N ASP A 2 -0.95 -3.50 15.10
CA ASP A 2 0.11 -3.03 14.19
C ASP A 2 0.19 -3.98 13.00
N GLU A 3 -0.71 -3.80 12.03
CA GLU A 3 -0.65 -4.51 10.78
C GLU A 3 0.47 -3.93 9.92
N VAL A 4 1.44 -4.79 9.56
CA VAL A 4 2.60 -4.42 8.76
C VAL A 4 2.44 -4.99 7.35
N PRO A 5 2.25 -4.16 6.31
CA PRO A 5 2.16 -4.64 4.95
C PRO A 5 3.53 -5.06 4.41
N VAL A 6 3.52 -6.00 3.47
CA VAL A 6 4.71 -6.33 2.67
C VAL A 6 4.83 -5.30 1.56
N GLN A 7 5.93 -4.54 1.55
CA GLN A 7 6.21 -3.55 0.50
C GLN A 7 7.04 -4.15 -0.63
N LYS A 8 6.69 -3.80 -1.87
CA LYS A 8 7.46 -4.12 -3.09
C LYS A 8 7.40 -2.96 -4.07
N THR A 9 8.52 -2.63 -4.69
CA THR A 9 8.54 -1.68 -5.82
C THR A 9 8.32 -2.43 -7.12
N LEU A 10 7.35 -1.98 -7.92
CA LEU A 10 7.03 -2.53 -9.24
C LEU A 10 8.00 -1.99 -10.30
N PRO A 11 8.13 -2.65 -11.48
CA PRO A 11 9.04 -2.20 -12.54
C PRO A 11 8.79 -0.78 -13.06
N ASN A 12 7.56 -0.28 -12.91
CA ASN A 12 7.16 1.08 -13.26
C ASN A 12 7.41 2.12 -12.14
N GLY A 13 8.05 1.70 -11.04
CA GLY A 13 8.33 2.53 -9.88
C GLY A 13 7.19 2.61 -8.85
N ASN A 14 6.01 2.08 -9.15
CA ASN A 14 4.90 2.10 -8.19
C ASN A 14 5.24 1.29 -6.93
N ARG A 15 4.73 1.75 -5.79
CA ARG A 15 4.89 1.06 -4.51
C ARG A 15 3.68 0.18 -4.26
N HIS A 16 3.90 -1.12 -4.14
CA HIS A 16 2.89 -2.13 -3.88
C HIS A 16 2.95 -2.52 -2.41
N TYR A 17 1.82 -2.45 -1.71
CA TYR A 17 1.66 -2.87 -0.32
C TYR A 17 0.65 -4.01 -0.23
N SER A 18 1.09 -5.18 0.21
CA SER A 18 0.23 -6.36 0.39
C SER A 18 -0.06 -6.62 1.87
N PHE A 19 -1.32 -6.84 2.19
CA PHE A 19 -1.82 -7.08 3.55
C PHE A 19 -2.18 -8.56 3.75
N LYS A 20 -2.24 -9.02 5.01
CA LYS A 20 -2.54 -10.43 5.33
C LYS A 20 -3.94 -10.85 4.92
N SER A 21 -4.88 -9.89 4.92
CA SER A 21 -6.25 -10.03 4.43
C SER A 21 -6.34 -10.36 2.92
N GLY A 22 -5.24 -10.22 2.18
CA GLY A 22 -5.23 -10.30 0.71
C GLY A 22 -5.56 -8.96 0.04
N CYS A 23 -5.71 -7.88 0.82
CA CYS A 23 -5.74 -6.53 0.25
C CYS A 23 -4.37 -6.16 -0.34
N VAL A 24 -4.43 -5.47 -1.46
CA VAL A 24 -3.28 -4.89 -2.15
C VAL A 24 -3.57 -3.43 -2.43
N VAL A 25 -2.70 -2.55 -1.93
CA VAL A 25 -2.74 -1.12 -2.19
C VAL A 25 -1.53 -0.76 -3.05
N VAL A 26 -1.76 -0.12 -4.20
CA VAL A 26 -0.70 0.37 -5.08
C VAL A 26 -0.67 1.89 -5.03
N LEU A 27 0.49 2.44 -4.74
CA LEU A 27 0.76 3.87 -4.68
C LEU A 27 1.70 4.29 -5.81
N GLU A 28 1.62 5.57 -6.19
CA GLU A 28 2.56 6.16 -7.14
C GLU A 28 4.00 6.25 -6.58
N PRO A 29 5.02 6.34 -7.46
CA PRO A 29 6.42 6.30 -7.05
C PRO A 29 6.80 7.52 -6.21
N GLN A 30 6.46 8.72 -6.69
CA GLN A 30 6.92 10.00 -6.12
C GLN A 30 5.91 10.65 -5.18
N ARG A 31 4.68 10.15 -5.14
CA ARG A 31 3.59 10.72 -4.34
C ARG A 31 2.87 9.62 -3.59
N ALA A 32 2.43 9.91 -2.37
CA ALA A 32 1.52 9.02 -1.63
C ALA A 32 0.08 9.12 -2.19
N ILE A 33 -0.07 8.87 -3.50
CA ILE A 33 -1.36 8.84 -4.18
C ILE A 33 -1.71 7.38 -4.45
N VAL A 34 -2.90 6.98 -4.00
CA VAL A 34 -3.44 5.65 -4.25
C VAL A 34 -3.84 5.53 -5.72
N ARG A 35 -3.22 4.58 -6.41
CA ARG A 35 -3.56 4.20 -7.78
C ARG A 35 -4.67 3.17 -7.84
N SER A 36 -4.59 2.15 -7.00
CA SER A 36 -5.55 1.06 -6.97
C SER A 36 -5.57 0.35 -5.63
N GLU A 37 -6.75 -0.15 -5.27
CA GLU A 37 -6.99 -1.01 -4.12
C GLU A 37 -7.70 -2.26 -4.66
N THR A 38 -7.15 -3.44 -4.38
CA THR A 38 -7.69 -4.71 -4.88
C THR A 38 -7.67 -5.77 -3.79
N GLY A 39 -8.66 -6.68 -3.80
CA GLY A 39 -8.81 -7.73 -2.79
C GLY A 39 -9.70 -7.30 -1.63
N ALA A 40 -9.57 -7.98 -0.49
CA ALA A 40 -10.38 -7.73 0.70
C ALA A 40 -9.83 -6.55 1.52
N CYS A 41 -9.94 -5.34 0.97
CA CYS A 41 -9.44 -4.13 1.62
C CYS A 41 -10.40 -3.63 2.71
N GLU A 42 -9.88 -3.58 3.94
CA GLU A 42 -10.49 -2.87 5.06
C GLU A 42 -10.17 -1.38 4.98
N LEU A 43 -11.02 -0.55 5.61
CA LEU A 43 -10.92 0.91 5.55
C LEU A 43 -9.53 1.42 5.97
N HIS A 44 -8.87 0.76 6.92
CA HIS A 44 -7.59 1.20 7.47
C HIS A 44 -6.36 0.76 6.64
N HIS A 45 -6.47 -0.21 5.73
CA HIS A 45 -5.29 -0.67 4.96
C HIS A 45 -4.71 0.45 4.10
N ARG A 46 -5.58 1.28 3.52
CA ARG A 46 -5.16 2.45 2.75
C ARG A 46 -4.34 3.42 3.60
N ASP A 47 -4.83 3.74 4.79
CA ASP A 47 -4.17 4.68 5.68
C ASP A 47 -2.80 4.14 6.12
N ILE A 48 -2.71 2.84 6.43
CA ILE A 48 -1.44 2.18 6.72
C ILE A 48 -0.48 2.30 5.53
N ALA A 49 -0.92 1.97 4.30
CA ALA A 49 -0.08 2.08 3.12
C ALA A 49 0.44 3.52 2.89
N LEU A 50 -0.41 4.53 3.11
CA LEU A 50 -0.03 5.94 3.01
C LEU A 50 0.99 6.36 4.08
N LEU A 51 0.85 5.87 5.32
CA LEU A 51 1.80 6.12 6.39
C LEU A 51 3.19 5.55 6.04
N TYR A 52 3.26 4.30 5.59
CA TYR A 52 4.52 3.68 5.15
C TYR A 52 5.15 4.40 3.96
N ALA A 53 4.33 4.93 3.05
CA ALA A 53 4.82 5.67 1.89
C ALA A 53 5.29 7.10 2.20
N SER A 54 4.93 7.63 3.36
CA SER A 54 5.31 8.99 3.81
C SER A 54 6.48 8.98 4.80
N GLY A 55 6.81 7.81 5.36
CA GLY A 55 7.94 7.63 6.29
C GLY A 55 9.27 7.24 5.62
N ASP A 56 9.28 7.07 4.29
CA ASP A 56 10.46 6.79 3.46
C ASP A 56 11.06 8.08 2.89
#